data_AF-A0A438C9E9-F1
#
_entry.id   AF-A0A438C9E9-F1
#
_cell.length_a   1.000
_cell.length_b   1.000
_cell.length_c   1.000
_cell.angle_alpha   90.00
_cell.angle_beta   90.00
_cell.angle_gamma   90.00
#
_symmetry.space_group_name_H-M   'P 1'
#
loop_
_entity.id
_entity.type
_entity.pdbx_description
1 polymer ?
#
loop_
_entity_poly.entity_id
_entity_poly.type
_entity_poly.pdbx_seq_one_letter_code
_entity_poly.pdbx_strand_id
1 'polypeptide(L)' 'MEWHEVLPTIIKLLVLSEHHQPTNDLLSAIWARCNSTVTSWILNSVSRDIANSLLYIDNAMEIWGDLSDRFHQNNGP' A
#
# COMPACT_ATOMS: atom_id res chain seq x y z
N MET A 1 -19.55 -12.65 -3.08
CA MET A 1 -18.87 -11.66 -2.21
C MET A 1 -17.42 -11.73 -2.58
N GLU A 2 -17.08 -11.02 -3.64
CA GLU A 2 -15.88 -11.25 -4.43
C GLU A 2 -14.74 -10.48 -3.78
N TRP A 3 -13.59 -11.15 -3.61
CA TRP A 3 -12.42 -10.58 -2.92
C TRP A 3 -11.93 -9.24 -3.52
N HIS A 4 -12.32 -8.94 -4.76
CA HIS A 4 -12.04 -7.67 -5.46
C HIS A 4 -12.66 -6.42 -4.79
N GLU A 5 -13.75 -6.55 -4.03
CA GLU A 5 -14.43 -5.39 -3.41
C GLU A 5 -13.96 -5.14 -1.96
N VAL A 6 -13.42 -6.16 -1.29
CA VAL A 6 -12.93 -6.07 0.10
C VAL A 6 -11.47 -5.60 0.18
N LEU A 7 -10.66 -5.91 -0.82
CA LEU A 7 -9.24 -5.53 -0.90
C LEU A 7 -9.00 -4.01 -0.80
N PRO A 8 -9.72 -3.13 -1.55
CA PRO A 8 -9.49 -1.70 -1.48
C PRO A 8 -9.88 -1.09 -0.13
N THR A 9 -10.91 -1.65 0.51
CA THR A 9 -11.45 -1.16 1.78
C THR A 9 -10.54 -1.56 2.94
N ILE A 10 -10.03 -2.80 2.94
CA ILE A 10 -9.07 -3.28 3.94
C ILE A 10 -7.73 -2.56 3.79
N ILE A 11 -7.26 -2.32 2.57
CA ILE A 11 -6.02 -1.57 2.33
C ILE A 11 -6.19 -0.09 2.69
N LYS A 12 -7.32 0.56 2.39
CA LYS A 12 -7.61 1.92 2.87
C LYS A 12 -7.68 2.01 4.39
N LEU A 13 -8.27 1.03 5.07
CA LEU A 13 -8.35 1.02 6.54
C LEU A 13 -6.99 0.81 7.20
N LEU A 14 -6.08 0.05 6.57
CA LEU A 14 -4.71 -0.13 7.05
C LEU A 14 -3.84 1.11 6.78
N VAL A 15 -3.93 1.69 5.57
CA VAL A 15 -3.11 2.85 5.15
C VAL A 15 -3.57 4.16 5.80
N LEU A 16 -4.87 4.35 6.05
CA LEU A 16 -5.38 5.59 6.69
C LEU A 16 -5.22 5.60 8.22
N SER A 17 -4.86 4.47 8.85
CA SER A 17 -4.72 4.37 10.31
C SER A 17 -3.35 4.85 10.83
N GLU A 18 -2.45 5.34 9.98
CA GLU A 18 -1.01 5.48 10.29
C GLU A 18 -0.54 6.85 10.81
N HIS A 19 -1.44 7.79 11.12
CA HIS A 19 -1.04 9.11 11.64
C HIS A 19 -0.57 9.14 13.11
N HIS A 20 -0.40 7.98 13.74
CA HIS A 20 0.20 7.87 15.08
C HIS A 20 1.20 6.73 15.10
N GLN A 21 2.49 7.06 15.19
CA GLN A 21 3.51 6.08 15.57
C GLN A 21 3.08 5.50 16.91
N PRO A 22 2.78 4.19 16.99
CA PRO A 22 2.40 3.62 18.27
C PRO A 22 3.65 3.62 19.15
N THR A 23 3.57 4.26 20.31
CA THR A 23 4.64 4.38 21.32
C THR A 23 5.02 3.04 22.00
N ASN A 24 4.62 1.90 21.41
CA ASN A 24 4.78 0.56 21.95
C ASN A 24 5.47 -0.35 20.92
N ASP A 25 6.60 -0.94 21.31
CA ASP A 25 7.45 -1.80 20.46
C ASP A 25 6.70 -3.00 19.84
N LEU A 26 5.63 -3.48 20.49
CA LEU A 26 4.80 -4.55 19.94
C LEU A 26 3.99 -4.07 18.72
N LEU A 27 3.48 -2.85 18.78
CA LEU A 27 2.66 -2.28 17.72
C LEU A 27 3.50 -1.87 16.52
N SER A 28 4.75 -1.42 16.73
CA SER A 28 5.69 -1.15 15.62
C SER A 28 6.07 -2.42 14.87
N ALA A 29 6.26 -3.55 15.57
CA ALA A 29 6.52 -4.85 14.95
C ALA A 29 5.31 -5.37 14.14
N ILE A 30 4.09 -5.21 14.67
CA ILE A 30 2.86 -5.57 13.95
C ILE A 30 2.69 -4.67 12.72
N TRP A 31 2.93 -3.36 12.86
CA TRP A 31 2.89 -2.41 11.75
C TRP A 31 3.87 -2.82 10.65
N ALA A 32 5.13 -3.11 10.98
CA ALA A 32 6.15 -3.49 9.99
C ALA A 32 5.77 -4.78 9.25
N ARG A 33 5.17 -5.74 9.97
CA ARG A 33 4.64 -6.98 9.39
C ARG A 33 3.48 -6.71 8.41
N CYS A 34 2.55 -5.85 8.79
CA CYS A 34 1.44 -5.43 7.93
C CYS A 34 1.96 -4.74 6.67
N ASN A 35 2.86 -3.77 6.83
CA ASN A 35 3.45 -3.02 5.72
C ASN A 35 4.16 -3.92 4.70
N SER A 36 4.96 -4.89 5.16
CA SER A 36 5.63 -5.85 4.29
C SER A 36 4.64 -6.77 3.54
N THR A 37 3.56 -7.16 4.22
CA THR A 37 2.50 -8.00 3.63
C THR A 37 1.76 -7.24 2.54
N VAL A 38 1.34 -6.00 2.82
CA VAL A 38 0.63 -5.14 1.87
C VAL A 38 1.52 -4.82 0.67
N THR A 39 2.80 -4.50 0.90
CA THR A 39 3.78 -4.27 -0.17
C THR A 39 3.88 -5.48 -1.11
N SER A 40 3.99 -6.69 -0.54
CA SER A 40 4.04 -7.93 -1.33
C SER A 40 2.78 -8.14 -2.16
N TRP A 41 1.60 -7.83 -1.61
CA TRP A 41 0.34 -7.94 -2.34
C TRP A 41 0.24 -6.95 -3.48
N ILE A 42 0.66 -5.71 -3.26
CA ILE A 42 0.65 -4.69 -4.31
C ILE A 42 1.60 -5.08 -5.43
N LEU A 43 2.86 -5.43 -5.13
CA LEU A 43 3.86 -5.82 -6.13
C LEU A 43 3.43 -7.05 -6.94
N ASN A 44 2.69 -7.98 -6.35
CA ASN A 44 2.16 -9.16 -7.04
C ASN A 44 0.86 -8.88 -7.82
N SER A 45 0.18 -7.77 -7.53
CA SER A 45 -1.10 -7.41 -8.17
C SER A 45 -0.93 -6.45 -9.35
N VAL A 46 0.21 -5.77 -9.46
CA VAL A 46 0.53 -4.84 -10.56
C VAL A 46 1.35 -5.52 -11.66
N SER A 47 1.44 -4.90 -12.84
CA SER A 47 2.30 -5.38 -13.91
C SER A 47 3.78 -5.30 -13.52
N ARG A 48 4.62 -6.14 -14.12
CA ARG A 48 6.06 -6.21 -13.80
C ARG A 48 6.78 -4.87 -13.98
N ASP A 49 6.39 -4.09 -14.99
CA ASP A 49 6.95 -2.75 -15.23
C ASP A 49 6.63 -1.78 -14.09
N ILE A 50 5.39 -1.81 -13.58
CA ILE A 50 4.96 -1.00 -12.43
C ILE A 50 5.65 -1.51 -11.16
N ALA A 51 5.68 -2.82 -10.93
CA ALA A 51 6.34 -3.43 -9.78
C ALA A 51 7.83 -3.05 -9.71
N ASN A 52 8.54 -3.05 -10.85
CA ASN A 52 9.95 -2.65 -10.92
C ASN A 52 10.18 -1.19 -10.50
N SER A 53 9.24 -0.29 -10.80
CA SER A 53 9.32 1.11 -10.36
C SER A 53 9.08 1.27 -8.86
N LEU A 54 8.40 0.30 -8.23
CA LEU A 54 8.00 0.33 -6.82
C LEU A 54 8.94 -0.48 -5.91
N LEU A 55 9.83 -1.29 -6.48
CA LEU A 55 10.76 -2.16 -5.74
C LEU A 55 11.69 -1.43 -4.77
N TYR A 56 11.91 -0.14 -4.98
CA TYR A 56 12.80 0.69 -4.15
C TYR A 56 12.06 1.41 -3.01
N ILE A 57 10.74 1.22 -2.90
CA ILE A 57 9.91 1.89 -1.92
C ILE A 57 9.61 0.91 -0.79
N ASP A 58 10.17 1.16 0.39
CA ASP A 58 10.02 0.29 1.57
C ASP A 58 8.69 0.50 2.31
N ASN A 59 7.92 1.52 1.92
CA ASN A 59 6.68 1.91 2.57
C ASN A 59 5.47 1.70 1.64
N ALA A 60 4.52 0.86 2.05
CA ALA A 60 3.29 0.62 1.30
C ALA A 60 2.48 1.90 1.10
N MET A 61 2.58 2.89 2.00
CA MET A 61 1.95 4.19 1.84
C MET A 61 2.54 4.94 0.64
N GLU A 62 3.85 4.97 0.51
CA GLU A 62 4.54 5.64 -0.60
C GLU A 62 4.26 4.91 -1.92
N ILE A 63 4.22 3.57 -1.90
CA ILE A 63 3.80 2.76 -3.04
C ILE A 63 2.38 3.12 -3.46
N TRP A 64 1.45 3.21 -2.50
CA TRP A 64 0.06 3.55 -2.78
C TRP A 64 -0.09 5.00 -3.27
N GLY A 65 0.69 5.93 -2.73
CA GLY A 65 0.75 7.32 -3.19
C GLY A 65 1.20 7.43 -4.64
N ASP A 66 2.30 6.77 -4.99
CA ASP A 66 2.82 6.74 -6.37
C ASP A 66 1.82 6.07 -7.33
N LEU A 67 1.17 4.98 -6.93
CA LEU A 67 0.09 4.36 -7.70
C LEU A 67 -1.10 5.32 -7.85
N SER A 68 -1.55 5.94 -6.77
CA SER A 68 -2.67 6.87 -6.79
C SER A 68 -2.38 8.06 -7.71
N ASP A 69 -1.17 8.62 -7.68
CA ASP A 69 -0.77 9.71 -8.56
C ASP A 69 -0.75 9.26 -10.02
N ARG A 70 -0.17 8.09 -10.33
CA ARG A 70 -0.12 7.55 -11.69
C ARG A 70 -1.51 7.28 -12.28
N PHE A 71 -2.43 6.74 -11.47
CA PHE A 71 -3.78 6.43 -11.92
C PHE A 71 -4.72 7.64 -11.86
N HIS A 72 -4.47 8.64 -11.01
CA HIS A 72 -5.20 9.92 -11.01
C HIS A 72 -4.73 10.88 -12.10
N GLN A 73 -3.47 10.78 -12.55
CA GLN A 73 -2.93 11.58 -13.65
C GLN A 73 -3.51 11.22 -15.03
N ASN A 74 -4.37 10.21 -15.14
CA ASN A 74 -5.08 9.91 -16.39
C ASN A 74 -6.21 10.90 -16.74
N ASN A 75 -6.41 11.97 -15.97
CA ASN A 75 -7.32 13.07 -16.32
C ASN A 75 -6.56 14.30 -16.86
N GLY A 76 -5.71 14.10 -17.87
CA GLY A 76 -5.24 15.20 -18.73
C GLY A 76 -6.36 15.65 -19.69
N PRO A 77 -6.39 16.94 -20.10
CA PRO A 77 -7.54 17.63 -20.74
C PRO A 77 -8.03 17.05 -22.07
#